data_AF-A0A2J0M9T5-F1
#
_entry.id   AF-A0A2J0M9T5-F1
#
_cell.length_a   1.000
_cell.length_b   1.000
_cell.length_c   1.000
_cell.angle_alpha   90.00
_cell.angle_beta   90.00
_cell.angle_gamma   90.00
#
_symmetry.space_group_name_H-M   'P 1'
#
loop_
_entity.id
_entity.type
_entity.pdbx_description
1 polymer ?
#
loop_
_entity_poly.entity_id
_entity_poly.type
_entity_poly.pdbx_seq_one_letter_code
_entity_poly.pdbx_strand_id
1 'polypeptide(L)'
;ILSYRELQKLLSTYIDVIPNMVTEDGRLHARFLQNGTTTGRFSSQDPNLQNLPIKSELGRRIRDGFIASSGSKLVAFDYSQIELRIAAILSGDGKMTQIFKERKDIHNGVASFVFGVPIDKIDQEMRRKAKVINFGIIYGMGVSALKKNLGGTREEAQKFYDNYFNQFSGVRIYLEKVKELAAENTYTLTLFGRKRSFPNIRSRIPFLKNMAERTAINAPIQGTATADIIKLAIRYAEEDLKKAKLLEKVHLVLQIHDELVYEVKEENVEQAVKIIEKSMETVLERSFLHYKTEVPLLVH
;
A
#
# COMPACT_ATOMS: atom_id res chain seq x y z
N ILE A 1 6.18 -30.42 4.16
CA ILE A 1 5.51 -29.93 2.93
C ILE A 1 5.60 -28.41 2.78
N LEU A 2 5.17 -27.59 3.75
CA LEU A 2 5.21 -26.12 3.62
C LEU A 2 6.64 -25.58 3.42
N SER A 3 7.61 -26.05 4.21
CA SER A 3 9.03 -25.65 4.06
C SER A 3 9.62 -26.05 2.71
N TYR A 4 9.26 -27.23 2.18
CA TYR A 4 9.68 -27.66 0.86
C TYR A 4 9.13 -26.73 -0.24
N ARG A 5 7.84 -26.36 -0.17
CA ARG A 5 7.23 -25.42 -1.13
C ARG A 5 7.88 -24.04 -1.10
N GLU A 6 8.26 -23.58 0.09
CA GLU A 6 8.98 -22.31 0.24
C GLU A 6 10.37 -22.38 -0.42
N LEU A 7 11.17 -23.38 -0.06
CA LEU A 7 12.53 -23.56 -0.61
C LEU A 7 12.50 -23.77 -2.12
N GLN A 8 11.58 -24.61 -2.61
CA GLN A 8 11.43 -24.86 -4.03
C GLN A 8 11.06 -23.57 -4.78
N LYS A 9 10.17 -22.74 -4.22
CA LYS A 9 9.84 -21.43 -4.81
C LYS A 9 11.06 -20.50 -4.82
N LEU A 10 11.83 -20.46 -3.73
CA LEU A 10 13.02 -19.61 -3.66
C LEU A 10 14.05 -20.00 -4.73
N LEU A 11 14.28 -21.30 -4.87
CA LEU A 11 15.19 -21.88 -5.84
C LEU A 11 14.70 -21.62 -7.28
N SER A 12 13.50 -22.11 -7.61
CA SER A 12 13.01 -22.13 -9.00
C SER A 12 12.57 -20.77 -9.54
N THR A 13 12.23 -19.81 -8.67
CA THR A 13 11.75 -18.48 -9.10
C THR A 13 12.83 -17.42 -9.03
N TYR A 14 13.76 -17.51 -8.06
CA TYR A 14 14.75 -16.46 -7.84
C TYR A 14 16.18 -16.95 -8.12
N ILE A 15 16.64 -18.00 -7.46
CA ILE A 15 18.05 -18.41 -7.50
C ILE A 15 18.45 -18.95 -8.88
N ASP A 16 17.65 -19.82 -9.48
CA ASP A 16 17.98 -20.44 -10.77
C ASP A 16 17.64 -19.53 -11.96
N VAL A 17 16.75 -18.55 -11.78
CA VAL A 17 16.20 -17.74 -12.88
C VAL A 17 16.87 -16.38 -12.95
N ILE A 18 16.96 -15.63 -11.85
CA ILE A 18 17.42 -14.23 -11.87
C ILE A 18 18.86 -14.09 -12.42
N PRO A 19 19.84 -14.93 -12.01
CA PRO A 19 21.21 -14.81 -12.54
C PRO A 19 21.28 -14.96 -14.06
N ASN A 20 20.39 -15.76 -14.66
CA ASN A 20 20.33 -15.97 -16.11
C ASN A 20 19.69 -14.80 -16.88
N MET A 21 19.11 -13.82 -16.16
CA MET A 21 18.46 -12.63 -16.74
C MET A 21 19.33 -11.37 -16.65
N VAL A 22 20.54 -11.49 -16.08
CA VAL A 22 21.50 -10.39 -15.99
C VAL A 22 22.04 -10.07 -17.38
N THR A 23 22.05 -8.79 -17.73
CA THR A 23 22.55 -8.30 -19.02
C THR A 23 24.06 -8.01 -18.97
N GLU A 24 24.64 -7.67 -20.12
CA GLU A 24 26.09 -7.43 -20.29
C GLU A 24 26.65 -6.35 -19.38
N ASP A 25 25.82 -5.39 -18.94
CA ASP A 25 26.17 -4.33 -17.99
C ASP A 25 26.22 -4.82 -16.52
N GLY A 26 26.00 -6.12 -16.28
CA GLY A 26 25.96 -6.72 -14.96
C GLY A 26 24.70 -6.36 -14.16
N ARG A 27 23.65 -5.82 -14.81
CA ARG A 27 22.41 -5.39 -14.17
C ARG A 27 21.22 -6.25 -14.60
N LEU A 28 20.14 -6.11 -13.84
CA LEU A 28 18.86 -6.75 -14.12
C LEU A 28 17.85 -5.68 -14.52
N HIS A 29 17.29 -5.79 -15.72
CA HIS A 29 16.34 -4.80 -16.25
C HIS A 29 14.92 -5.34 -16.27
N ALA A 30 14.20 -5.15 -15.17
CA ALA A 30 12.79 -5.50 -15.09
C ALA A 30 11.93 -4.57 -15.96
N ARG A 31 10.92 -5.12 -16.64
CA ARG A 31 9.98 -4.33 -17.43
C ARG A 31 8.79 -3.90 -16.57
N PHE A 32 8.60 -2.59 -16.43
CA PHE A 32 7.46 -2.01 -15.75
C PHE A 32 6.33 -1.70 -16.74
N LEU A 33 5.18 -2.35 -16.54
CA LEU A 33 3.98 -2.14 -17.33
C LEU A 33 3.06 -1.13 -16.62
N GLN A 34 2.79 -0.02 -17.29
CA GLN A 34 1.89 1.02 -16.80
C GLN A 34 0.40 0.66 -16.97
N ASN A 35 0.10 -0.23 -17.94
CA ASN A 35 -1.25 -0.70 -18.29
C ASN A 35 -1.56 -2.12 -17.78
N GLY A 36 -0.69 -2.72 -16.96
CA GLY A 36 -0.82 -4.11 -16.54
C GLY A 36 -1.89 -4.38 -15.46
N THR A 37 -2.33 -3.36 -14.73
CA THR A 37 -3.30 -3.52 -13.63
C THR A 37 -4.55 -2.69 -13.81
N THR A 38 -5.69 -3.22 -13.36
CA THR A 38 -6.98 -2.51 -13.34
C THR A 38 -7.08 -1.43 -12.27
N THR A 39 -6.16 -1.43 -11.30
CA THR A 39 -6.07 -0.44 -10.22
C THR A 39 -5.19 0.75 -10.60
N GLY A 40 -4.41 0.63 -11.68
CA GLY A 40 -3.49 1.66 -12.13
C GLY A 40 -2.08 1.55 -11.55
N ARG A 41 -1.81 0.58 -10.69
CA ARG A 41 -0.44 0.27 -10.21
C ARG A 41 0.45 -0.12 -11.38
N PHE A 42 1.74 0.18 -11.27
CA PHE A 42 2.71 -0.51 -12.12
C PHE A 42 2.69 -2.00 -11.79
N SER A 43 2.88 -2.83 -12.81
CA SER A 43 3.25 -4.24 -12.62
C SER A 43 4.64 -4.48 -13.20
N SER A 44 5.40 -5.39 -12.60
CA SER A 44 6.75 -5.73 -13.03
C SER A 44 6.75 -7.14 -13.62
N GLN A 45 7.45 -7.33 -14.74
CA GLN A 45 7.70 -8.63 -15.36
C GLN A 45 9.12 -8.72 -15.91
N ASP A 46 9.57 -9.95 -16.16
CA ASP A 46 10.88 -10.27 -16.73
C ASP A 46 12.09 -9.62 -16.02
N PRO A 47 12.29 -9.80 -14.69
CA PRO A 47 11.49 -10.57 -13.73
C PRO A 47 10.56 -9.67 -12.88
N ASN A 48 9.60 -10.30 -12.19
CA ASN A 48 8.69 -9.58 -11.31
C ASN A 48 9.34 -9.26 -9.96
N LEU A 49 9.99 -8.10 -9.89
CA LEU A 49 10.70 -7.62 -8.70
C LEU A 49 9.79 -7.07 -7.60
N GLN A 50 8.49 -6.88 -7.87
CA GLN A 50 7.53 -6.48 -6.82
C GLN A 50 7.25 -7.62 -5.83
N ASN A 51 7.49 -8.88 -6.23
CA ASN A 51 7.19 -10.06 -5.42
C ASN A 51 8.42 -10.61 -4.67
N LEU A 52 9.46 -9.80 -4.45
CA LEU A 52 10.64 -10.25 -3.71
C LEU A 52 10.29 -10.62 -2.26
N PRO A 53 10.69 -11.81 -1.78
CA PRO A 53 10.27 -12.33 -0.49
C PRO A 53 10.84 -11.50 0.68
N ILE A 54 9.99 -11.16 1.66
CA ILE A 54 10.35 -10.33 2.84
C ILE A 54 10.20 -11.04 4.19
N LYS A 55 9.41 -12.11 4.24
CA LYS A 55 8.88 -12.66 5.50
C LYS A 55 9.82 -13.67 6.15
N SER A 56 10.57 -14.43 5.37
CA SER A 56 11.52 -15.42 5.88
C SER A 56 12.95 -14.92 5.76
N GLU A 57 13.81 -15.41 6.65
CA GLU A 57 15.25 -15.14 6.64
C GLU A 57 15.88 -15.51 5.29
N LEU A 58 15.55 -16.70 4.77
CA LEU A 58 16.01 -17.15 3.46
C LEU A 58 15.50 -16.24 2.32
N GLY A 59 14.27 -15.73 2.43
CA GLY A 59 13.75 -14.74 1.49
C GLY A 59 14.52 -13.42 1.54
N ARG A 60 14.87 -12.94 2.75
CA ARG A 60 15.70 -11.73 2.92
C ARG A 60 17.07 -11.89 2.29
N ARG A 61 17.69 -13.07 2.38
CA ARG A 61 18.96 -13.37 1.71
C ARG A 61 18.92 -13.25 0.19
N ILE A 62 17.75 -13.42 -0.44
CA ILE A 62 17.60 -13.14 -1.88
C ILE A 62 17.76 -11.63 -2.16
N ARG A 63 17.25 -10.77 -1.26
CA ARG A 63 17.40 -9.31 -1.40
C ARG A 63 18.84 -8.86 -1.21
N ASP A 64 19.61 -9.54 -0.37
CA ASP A 64 21.04 -9.25 -0.18
C ASP A 64 21.86 -9.46 -1.46
N GLY A 65 21.33 -10.21 -2.45
CA GLY A 65 21.93 -10.33 -3.78
C GLY A 65 21.79 -9.08 -4.65
N PHE A 66 20.93 -8.14 -4.29
CA PHE A 66 20.75 -6.87 -5.00
C PHE A 66 21.58 -5.79 -4.32
N ILE A 67 22.70 -5.44 -4.94
CA ILE A 67 23.68 -4.49 -4.39
C ILE A 67 23.69 -3.19 -5.17
N ALA A 68 24.08 -2.10 -4.49
CA ALA A 68 24.39 -0.84 -5.15
C ALA A 68 25.69 -0.94 -5.96
N SER A 69 25.79 -0.15 -7.01
CA SER A 69 27.05 0.07 -7.74
C SER A 69 28.09 0.70 -6.81
N SER A 70 29.38 0.48 -7.09
CA SER A 70 30.48 1.07 -6.31
C SER A 70 30.35 2.59 -6.16
N GLY A 71 30.62 3.09 -4.95
CA GLY A 71 30.45 4.52 -4.59
C GLY A 71 29.00 4.99 -4.52
N SER A 72 28.03 4.08 -4.46
CA SER A 72 26.60 4.37 -4.39
C SER A 72 25.93 3.57 -3.28
N LYS A 73 24.76 4.00 -2.84
CA LYS A 73 23.91 3.31 -1.85
C LYS A 73 22.50 3.13 -2.40
N LEU A 74 21.87 2.02 -2.03
CA LEU A 74 20.43 1.85 -2.21
C LEU A 74 19.72 2.52 -1.04
N VAL A 75 18.77 3.41 -1.36
CA VAL A 75 17.95 4.13 -0.39
C VAL A 75 16.50 3.85 -0.74
N ALA A 76 15.77 3.26 0.22
CA ALA A 76 14.35 2.97 0.07
C ALA A 76 13.53 4.04 0.79
N PHE A 77 12.41 4.42 0.19
CA PHE A 77 11.44 5.35 0.75
C PHE A 77 10.07 4.68 0.73
N ASP A 78 9.49 4.40 1.89
CA ASP A 78 8.18 3.74 2.02
C ASP A 78 7.15 4.69 2.63
N TYR A 79 5.94 4.72 2.06
CA TYR A 79 4.86 5.47 2.69
C TYR A 79 4.26 4.71 3.88
N SER A 80 4.31 5.33 5.05
CA SER A 80 3.78 4.72 6.27
C SER A 80 2.25 4.61 6.20
N GLN A 81 1.75 3.40 5.90
CA GLN A 81 0.32 3.07 5.90
C GLN A 81 -0.52 3.96 4.96
N ILE A 82 -0.01 4.22 3.74
CA ILE A 82 -0.65 5.11 2.76
C ILE A 82 -2.13 4.80 2.55
N GLU A 83 -2.50 3.52 2.42
CA GLU A 83 -3.89 3.15 2.15
C GLU A 83 -4.84 3.53 3.28
N LEU A 84 -4.41 3.45 4.54
CA LEU A 84 -5.22 3.87 5.70
C LEU A 84 -5.32 5.40 5.80
N ARG A 85 -4.25 6.12 5.48
CA ARG A 85 -4.26 7.58 5.42
C ARG A 85 -5.22 8.08 4.36
N ILE A 86 -5.19 7.45 3.18
CA ILE A 86 -6.13 7.76 2.10
C ILE A 86 -7.56 7.38 2.46
N ALA A 87 -7.78 6.27 3.16
CA ALA A 87 -9.11 5.96 3.69
C ALA A 87 -9.63 7.08 4.60
N ALA A 88 -8.81 7.59 5.53
CA ALA A 88 -9.16 8.70 6.41
C ALA A 88 -9.46 10.00 5.63
N ILE A 89 -8.63 10.30 4.62
CA ILE A 89 -8.76 11.49 3.77
C ILE A 89 -10.07 11.45 2.97
N LEU A 90 -10.34 10.32 2.31
CA LEU A 90 -11.52 10.17 1.46
C LEU A 90 -12.81 10.06 2.28
N SER A 91 -12.73 9.46 3.47
CA SER A 91 -13.88 9.33 4.35
C SER A 91 -14.18 10.59 5.16
N GLY A 92 -13.21 11.48 5.33
CA GLY A 92 -13.32 12.65 6.21
C GLY A 92 -13.62 12.27 7.66
N ASP A 93 -13.21 11.09 8.10
CA ASP A 93 -13.52 10.61 9.45
C ASP A 93 -12.69 11.37 10.48
N GLY A 94 -13.36 12.09 11.38
CA GLY A 94 -12.69 12.96 12.35
C GLY A 94 -11.76 12.20 13.30
N LYS A 95 -12.15 11.01 13.78
CA LYS A 95 -11.30 10.23 14.70
C LYS A 95 -10.11 9.63 13.98
N MET A 96 -10.31 9.07 12.79
CA MET A 96 -9.22 8.50 11.99
C MET A 96 -8.22 9.59 11.58
N THR A 97 -8.73 10.77 11.20
CA THR A 97 -7.92 11.95 10.90
C THR A 97 -7.11 12.39 12.10
N GLN A 98 -7.73 12.50 13.28
CA GLN A 98 -7.05 12.86 14.51
C GLN A 98 -5.95 11.86 14.90
N ILE A 99 -6.20 10.56 14.78
CA ILE A 99 -5.20 9.51 15.06
C ILE A 99 -3.94 9.71 14.22
N PHE A 100 -4.09 9.98 12.92
CA PHE A 100 -2.95 10.22 12.04
C PHE A 100 -2.27 11.57 12.28
N LYS A 101 -3.04 12.61 12.62
CA LYS A 101 -2.51 13.93 12.99
C LYS A 101 -1.63 13.87 14.25
N GLU A 102 -2.06 13.09 15.23
CA GLU A 102 -1.32 12.84 16.48
C GLU A 102 -0.20 11.79 16.33
N ARG A 103 0.05 11.28 15.11
CA ARG A 103 1.05 10.22 14.82
C ARG A 103 0.89 8.96 15.68
N LYS A 104 -0.34 8.67 16.13
CA LYS A 104 -0.64 7.46 16.91
C LYS A 104 -0.69 6.23 16.00
N ASP A 105 -0.23 5.09 16.51
CA ASP A 105 -0.36 3.82 15.80
C ASP A 105 -1.82 3.35 15.82
N ILE A 106 -2.50 3.51 14.68
CA ILE A 106 -3.89 3.08 14.49
C ILE A 106 -4.06 1.58 14.75
N HIS A 107 -3.07 0.75 14.46
CA HIS A 107 -3.13 -0.69 14.71
C HIS A 107 -3.08 -1.01 16.20
N ASN A 108 -2.32 -0.25 16.99
CA ASN A 108 -2.31 -0.40 18.44
C ASN A 108 -3.63 0.10 19.04
N GLY A 109 -4.19 1.21 18.54
CA GLY A 109 -5.52 1.66 18.96
C GLY A 109 -6.60 0.61 18.68
N VAL A 110 -6.59 0.04 17.47
CA VAL A 110 -7.50 -1.06 17.11
C VAL A 110 -7.21 -2.32 17.93
N ALA A 111 -5.96 -2.71 18.15
CA ALA A 111 -5.61 -3.88 18.96
C ALA A 111 -6.06 -3.73 20.41
N SER A 112 -5.83 -2.57 21.03
CA SER A 112 -6.31 -2.27 22.38
C SER A 112 -7.81 -2.48 22.49
N PHE A 113 -8.55 -2.01 21.47
CA PHE A 113 -9.99 -2.16 21.38
C PHE A 113 -10.43 -3.61 21.12
N VAL A 114 -9.77 -4.32 20.19
CA VAL A 114 -10.04 -5.72 19.82
C VAL A 114 -9.87 -6.64 21.02
N PHE A 115 -8.74 -6.50 21.72
CA PHE A 115 -8.32 -7.44 22.76
C PHE A 115 -8.73 -6.96 24.17
N GLY A 116 -9.30 -5.77 24.29
CA GLY A 116 -9.71 -5.20 25.59
C GLY A 116 -8.54 -4.93 26.54
N VAL A 117 -7.33 -4.75 26.00
CA VAL A 117 -6.10 -4.53 26.77
C VAL A 117 -5.60 -3.09 26.58
N PRO A 118 -4.98 -2.46 27.60
CA PRO A 118 -4.31 -1.17 27.42
C PRO A 118 -3.24 -1.23 26.32
N ILE A 119 -2.98 -0.10 25.67
CA ILE A 119 -2.00 -0.01 24.57
C ILE A 119 -0.63 -0.56 24.97
N ASP A 120 -0.23 -0.35 26.22
CA ASP A 120 1.07 -0.76 26.75
C ASP A 120 1.21 -2.29 26.94
N LYS A 121 0.09 -3.03 26.85
CA LYS A 121 0.05 -4.49 26.98
C LYS A 121 -0.15 -5.21 25.64
N ILE A 122 -0.12 -4.48 24.52
CA ILE A 122 -0.27 -5.05 23.19
C ILE A 122 1.06 -5.70 22.78
N ASP A 123 1.04 -7.02 22.59
CA ASP A 123 2.18 -7.74 22.01
C ASP A 123 2.20 -7.65 20.47
N GLN A 124 3.31 -8.11 19.86
CA GLN A 124 3.45 -8.10 18.40
C GLN A 124 2.43 -8.98 17.67
N GLU A 125 1.94 -10.06 18.30
CA GLU A 125 0.97 -10.96 17.68
C GLU A 125 -0.42 -10.31 17.63
N MET A 126 -0.83 -9.67 18.73
CA MET A 126 -2.05 -8.87 18.83
C MET A 126 -2.03 -7.74 17.80
N ARG A 127 -0.92 -7.00 17.71
CA ARG A 127 -0.75 -5.96 16.69
C ARG A 127 -0.88 -6.51 15.27
N ARG A 128 -0.28 -7.68 14.99
CA ARG A 128 -0.36 -8.33 13.67
C ARG A 128 -1.81 -8.73 13.34
N LYS A 129 -2.56 -9.31 14.28
CA LYS A 129 -3.97 -9.66 14.10
C LYS A 129 -4.83 -8.41 13.86
N ALA A 130 -4.64 -7.37 14.66
CA ALA A 130 -5.35 -6.10 14.49
C ALA A 130 -5.06 -5.43 13.15
N LYS A 131 -3.82 -5.54 12.63
CA LYS A 131 -3.47 -5.10 11.27
C LYS A 131 -4.32 -5.81 10.22
N VAL A 132 -4.39 -7.15 10.27
CA VAL A 132 -5.20 -7.95 9.32
C VAL A 132 -6.68 -7.56 9.39
N ILE A 133 -7.20 -7.35 10.59
CA ILE A 133 -8.59 -6.96 10.82
C ILE A 133 -8.87 -5.55 10.29
N ASN A 134 -8.02 -4.58 10.62
CA ASN A 134 -8.20 -3.18 10.21
C ASN A 134 -8.18 -3.02 8.69
N PHE A 135 -7.18 -3.63 8.03
CA PHE A 135 -7.14 -3.69 6.58
C PHE A 135 -8.34 -4.44 6.02
N GLY A 136 -8.67 -5.59 6.62
CA GLY A 136 -9.84 -6.36 6.23
C GLY A 136 -11.11 -5.52 6.18
N ILE A 137 -11.44 -4.85 7.27
CA ILE A 137 -12.68 -4.06 7.40
C ILE A 137 -12.72 -2.92 6.38
N ILE A 138 -11.61 -2.18 6.22
CA ILE A 138 -11.49 -1.12 5.21
C ILE A 138 -11.62 -1.70 3.79
N TYR A 139 -11.19 -2.94 3.59
CA TYR A 139 -11.32 -3.66 2.33
C TYR A 139 -12.67 -4.38 2.12
N GLY A 140 -13.70 -4.04 2.92
CA GLY A 140 -15.03 -4.63 2.80
C GLY A 140 -15.14 -6.06 3.34
N MET A 141 -14.28 -6.45 4.28
CA MET A 141 -14.40 -7.72 5.00
C MET A 141 -15.68 -7.70 5.85
N GLY A 142 -16.60 -8.60 5.54
CA GLY A 142 -17.81 -8.81 6.35
C GLY A 142 -17.54 -9.63 7.62
N VAL A 143 -18.56 -9.69 8.48
CA VAL A 143 -18.52 -10.32 9.81
C VAL A 143 -18.10 -11.80 9.77
N SER A 144 -18.49 -12.55 8.73
CA SER A 144 -18.09 -13.95 8.58
C SER A 144 -16.58 -14.14 8.38
N ALA A 145 -15.95 -13.26 7.60
CA ALA A 145 -14.51 -13.29 7.37
C ALA A 145 -13.75 -12.73 8.58
N LEU A 146 -14.33 -11.73 9.25
CA LEU A 146 -13.83 -11.21 10.53
C LEU A 146 -13.79 -12.32 11.60
N LYS A 147 -14.88 -13.09 11.77
CA LYS A 147 -14.94 -14.26 12.67
C LYS A 147 -13.82 -15.25 12.37
N LYS A 148 -13.54 -15.54 11.10
CA LYS A 148 -12.48 -16.48 10.70
C LYS A 148 -11.09 -15.99 11.11
N ASN A 149 -10.85 -14.68 11.11
CA ASN A 149 -9.56 -14.08 11.46
C ASN A 149 -9.39 -13.85 12.97
N LEU A 150 -10.46 -13.46 13.68
CA LEU A 150 -10.46 -13.26 15.13
C LEU A 150 -10.47 -14.58 15.91
N GLY A 151 -11.14 -15.61 15.38
CA GLY A 151 -11.60 -16.73 16.18
C GLY A 151 -12.86 -16.38 17.00
N GLY A 152 -13.50 -17.37 17.61
CA GLY A 152 -14.65 -17.17 18.50
C GLY A 152 -16.03 -17.25 17.83
N THR A 153 -17.01 -16.60 18.43
CA THR A 153 -18.44 -16.67 18.04
C THR A 153 -18.79 -15.63 16.98
N ARG A 154 -19.95 -15.82 16.32
CA ARG A 154 -20.46 -14.83 15.35
C ARG A 154 -20.88 -13.52 16.04
N GLU A 155 -21.40 -13.62 17.26
CA GLU A 155 -21.88 -12.47 18.03
C GLU A 155 -20.74 -11.53 18.44
N GLU A 156 -19.61 -12.08 18.88
CA GLU A 156 -18.41 -11.29 19.20
C GLU A 156 -17.88 -10.57 17.97
N ALA A 157 -17.80 -11.26 16.83
CA ALA A 157 -17.38 -10.66 15.57
C ALA A 157 -18.34 -9.55 15.11
N GLN A 158 -19.65 -9.72 15.31
CA GLN A 158 -20.66 -8.71 14.98
C GLN A 158 -20.51 -7.48 15.88
N LYS A 159 -20.43 -7.67 17.20
CA LYS A 159 -20.19 -6.58 18.16
C LYS A 159 -18.93 -5.80 17.83
N PHE A 160 -17.85 -6.50 17.47
CA PHE A 160 -16.61 -5.85 17.07
C PHE A 160 -16.79 -5.02 15.79
N TYR A 161 -17.42 -5.59 14.77
CA TYR A 161 -17.70 -4.91 13.51
C TYR A 161 -18.51 -3.63 13.72
N ASP A 162 -19.59 -3.72 14.50
CA ASP A 162 -20.46 -2.58 14.79
C ASP A 162 -19.73 -1.51 15.59
N ASN A 163 -18.97 -1.92 16.61
CA ASN A 163 -18.18 -0.98 17.41
C ASN A 163 -17.10 -0.26 16.60
N TYR A 164 -16.42 -0.97 15.70
CA TYR A 164 -15.42 -0.37 14.81
C TYR A 164 -16.04 0.74 13.97
N PHE A 165 -17.18 0.47 13.33
CA PHE A 165 -17.87 1.47 12.52
C PHE A 165 -18.60 2.54 13.34
N ASN A 166 -18.96 2.28 14.60
CA ASN A 166 -19.41 3.30 15.53
C ASN A 166 -18.28 4.25 15.93
N GLN A 167 -17.05 3.71 16.03
CA GLN A 167 -15.87 4.53 16.29
C GLN A 167 -15.50 5.36 15.05
N PHE A 168 -15.47 4.73 13.87
CA PHE A 168 -15.10 5.32 12.58
C PHE A 168 -16.34 5.47 11.67
N SER A 169 -17.30 6.28 12.10
CA SER A 169 -18.58 6.45 11.40
C SER A 169 -18.43 7.09 10.02
N GLY A 170 -17.47 7.99 9.84
CA GLY A 170 -17.17 8.60 8.55
C GLY A 170 -16.69 7.56 7.53
N VAL A 171 -15.90 6.58 7.98
CA VAL A 171 -15.48 5.45 7.13
C VAL A 171 -16.71 4.67 6.66
N ARG A 172 -17.63 4.32 7.57
CA ARG A 172 -18.88 3.60 7.19
C ARG A 172 -19.66 4.36 6.11
N ILE A 173 -19.92 5.65 6.34
CA ILE A 173 -20.68 6.50 5.44
C ILE A 173 -20.01 6.55 4.05
N TYR A 174 -18.69 6.68 4.03
CA TYR A 174 -17.92 6.68 2.80
C TYR A 174 -18.01 5.36 2.04
N LEU A 175 -17.84 4.22 2.70
CA LEU A 175 -17.89 2.90 2.03
C LEU A 175 -19.28 2.63 1.44
N GLU A 176 -20.36 2.97 2.16
CA GLU A 176 -21.73 2.85 1.64
C GLU A 176 -21.97 3.78 0.44
N LYS A 177 -21.52 5.04 0.51
CA LYS A 177 -21.63 5.98 -0.61
C LYS A 177 -20.87 5.49 -1.86
N VAL A 178 -19.67 4.93 -1.70
CA VAL A 178 -18.92 4.34 -2.82
C VAL A 178 -19.66 3.14 -3.40
N LYS A 179 -20.27 2.31 -2.55
CA LYS A 179 -21.06 1.16 -2.97
C LYS A 179 -22.29 1.57 -3.79
N GLU A 180 -23.03 2.58 -3.33
CA GLU A 180 -24.17 3.16 -4.03
C GLU A 180 -23.76 3.73 -5.39
N LEU A 181 -22.73 4.59 -5.41
CA LEU A 181 -22.19 5.17 -6.64
C LEU A 181 -21.75 4.10 -7.64
N ALA A 182 -21.12 3.03 -7.16
CA ALA A 182 -20.70 1.92 -8.00
C ALA A 182 -21.89 1.13 -8.57
N ALA A 183 -22.96 0.94 -7.80
CA ALA A 183 -24.18 0.27 -8.25
C ALA A 183 -24.96 1.11 -9.29
N GLU A 184 -24.98 2.43 -9.12
CA GLU A 184 -25.63 3.40 -10.02
C GLU A 184 -24.85 3.62 -11.31
N ASN A 185 -23.54 3.81 -11.22
CA ASN A 185 -22.73 4.20 -12.37
C ASN A 185 -22.00 3.02 -13.03
N THR A 186 -21.95 1.86 -12.38
CA THR A 186 -21.13 0.69 -12.76
C THR A 186 -19.63 0.98 -12.80
N TYR A 187 -19.18 2.07 -12.19
CA TYR A 187 -17.77 2.42 -12.05
C TYR A 187 -17.52 3.22 -10.78
N THR A 188 -16.26 3.27 -10.35
CA THR A 188 -15.78 4.19 -9.31
C THR A 188 -14.68 5.08 -9.85
N LEU A 189 -14.43 6.19 -9.16
CA LEU A 189 -13.37 7.14 -9.46
C LEU A 189 -12.37 7.19 -8.29
N THR A 190 -11.08 7.37 -8.58
CA THR A 190 -10.09 7.79 -7.57
C THR A 190 -10.19 9.29 -7.32
N LEU A 191 -9.47 9.80 -6.31
CA LEU A 191 -9.38 11.23 -6.03
C LEU A 191 -8.96 12.04 -7.27
N PHE A 192 -8.08 11.48 -8.10
CA PHE A 192 -7.55 12.11 -9.31
C PHE A 192 -8.35 11.79 -10.58
N GLY A 193 -9.51 11.16 -10.45
CA GLY A 193 -10.43 10.90 -11.56
C GLY A 193 -10.15 9.62 -12.36
N ARG A 194 -9.27 8.72 -11.89
CA ARG A 194 -9.08 7.41 -12.54
C ARG A 194 -10.35 6.58 -12.41
N LYS A 195 -10.92 6.17 -13.54
CA LYS A 195 -12.12 5.35 -13.61
C LYS A 195 -11.81 3.86 -13.59
N ARG A 196 -12.55 3.10 -12.79
CA ARG A 196 -12.56 1.62 -12.82
C ARG A 196 -13.99 1.10 -12.94
N SER A 197 -14.25 0.29 -13.95
CA SER A 197 -15.57 -0.27 -14.23
C SER A 197 -15.80 -1.63 -13.54
N PHE A 198 -17.04 -1.87 -13.12
CA PHE A 198 -17.50 -3.08 -12.43
C PHE A 198 -18.78 -3.63 -13.08
N PRO A 199 -18.66 -4.31 -14.24
CA PRO A 199 -19.85 -4.81 -14.96
C PRO A 199 -20.69 -5.78 -14.12
N ASN A 200 -20.04 -6.54 -13.24
CA ASN A 200 -20.69 -7.55 -12.40
C ASN A 200 -21.40 -6.99 -11.17
N ILE A 201 -21.38 -5.67 -10.92
CA ILE A 201 -22.01 -5.09 -9.72
C ILE A 201 -23.54 -5.20 -9.75
N ARG A 202 -24.13 -5.32 -10.94
CA ARG A 202 -25.56 -5.56 -11.16
C ARG A 202 -25.87 -7.03 -11.45
N SER A 203 -24.91 -7.93 -11.28
CA SER A 203 -25.12 -9.35 -11.56
C SER A 203 -26.22 -9.91 -10.68
N ARG A 204 -27.10 -10.73 -11.28
CA ARG A 204 -28.11 -11.51 -10.53
C ARG A 204 -27.48 -12.63 -9.70
N ILE A 205 -26.22 -12.98 -9.97
CA ILE A 205 -25.48 -14.02 -9.24
C ILE A 205 -24.90 -13.39 -7.97
N PRO A 206 -25.34 -13.82 -6.76
CA PRO A 206 -24.93 -13.19 -5.50
C PRO A 206 -23.41 -13.19 -5.29
N PHE A 207 -22.72 -14.26 -5.70
CA PHE A 207 -21.26 -14.34 -5.60
C PHE A 207 -20.53 -13.26 -6.42
N LEU A 208 -20.93 -13.09 -7.69
CA LEU A 208 -20.31 -12.10 -8.58
C LEU A 208 -20.61 -10.67 -8.11
N LYS A 209 -21.84 -10.41 -7.67
CA LYS A 209 -22.24 -9.14 -7.09
C LYS A 209 -21.41 -8.80 -5.86
N ASN A 210 -21.35 -9.70 -4.87
CA ASN A 210 -20.60 -9.49 -3.65
C ASN A 210 -19.09 -9.29 -3.90
N MET A 211 -18.53 -10.01 -4.89
CA MET A 211 -17.14 -9.81 -5.30
C MET A 211 -16.92 -8.44 -5.95
N ALA A 212 -17.83 -8.02 -6.83
CA ALA A 212 -17.78 -6.71 -7.47
C ALA A 212 -17.92 -5.57 -6.45
N GLU A 213 -18.87 -5.67 -5.51
CA GLU A 213 -19.07 -4.68 -4.44
C GLU A 213 -17.80 -4.50 -3.58
N ARG A 214 -17.20 -5.60 -3.10
CA ARG A 214 -15.93 -5.54 -2.35
C ARG A 214 -14.82 -4.89 -3.16
N THR A 215 -14.72 -5.23 -4.44
CA THR A 215 -13.67 -4.67 -5.31
C THR A 215 -13.91 -3.18 -5.60
N ALA A 216 -15.17 -2.77 -5.73
CA ALA A 216 -15.56 -1.38 -5.98
C ALA A 216 -15.26 -0.48 -4.78
N ILE A 217 -15.57 -0.94 -3.57
CA ILE A 217 -15.28 -0.19 -2.34
C ILE A 217 -13.77 0.08 -2.19
N ASN A 218 -12.94 -0.90 -2.55
CA ASN A 218 -11.49 -0.82 -2.36
C ASN A 218 -10.79 -0.02 -3.44
N ALA A 219 -11.37 0.04 -4.65
CA ALA A 219 -10.70 0.59 -5.81
C ALA A 219 -10.33 2.08 -5.69
N PRO A 220 -11.19 2.98 -5.17
CA PRO A 220 -10.84 4.38 -4.95
C PRO A 220 -9.66 4.56 -4.00
N ILE A 221 -9.66 3.84 -2.86
CA ILE A 221 -8.61 3.93 -1.85
C ILE A 221 -7.29 3.41 -2.44
N GLN A 222 -7.32 2.20 -2.99
CA GLN A 222 -6.13 1.54 -3.52
C GLN A 222 -5.55 2.32 -4.71
N GLY A 223 -6.39 2.73 -5.66
CA GLY A 223 -5.99 3.48 -6.84
C GLY A 223 -5.42 4.85 -6.49
N THR A 224 -6.04 5.57 -5.55
CA THR A 224 -5.50 6.87 -5.10
C THR A 224 -4.14 6.67 -4.41
N ALA A 225 -4.05 5.74 -3.45
CA ALA A 225 -2.88 5.56 -2.60
C ALA A 225 -1.66 5.01 -3.36
N THR A 226 -1.84 3.90 -4.06
CA THR A 226 -0.71 3.08 -4.56
C THR A 226 -0.52 3.15 -6.07
N ALA A 227 -1.36 3.90 -6.78
CA ALA A 227 -1.18 4.18 -8.19
C ALA A 227 -0.97 5.67 -8.43
N ASP A 228 -1.96 6.50 -8.09
CA ASP A 228 -1.94 7.91 -8.46
C ASP A 228 -0.91 8.70 -7.64
N ILE A 229 -0.91 8.58 -6.30
CA ILE A 229 0.07 9.24 -5.44
C ILE A 229 1.49 8.79 -5.73
N ILE A 230 1.74 7.49 -5.90
CA ILE A 230 3.07 6.97 -6.23
C ILE A 230 3.58 7.56 -7.56
N LYS A 231 2.72 7.64 -8.59
CA LYS A 231 3.11 8.22 -9.88
C LYS A 231 3.40 9.72 -9.78
N LEU A 232 2.60 10.45 -9.00
CA LEU A 232 2.86 11.86 -8.74
C LEU A 232 4.13 12.06 -7.91
N ALA A 233 4.38 11.20 -6.92
CA ALA A 233 5.59 11.21 -6.10
C ALA A 233 6.85 11.04 -6.95
N ILE A 234 6.85 10.05 -7.85
CA ILE A 234 7.96 9.82 -8.81
C ILE A 234 8.19 11.09 -9.64
N ARG A 235 7.13 11.65 -10.24
CA ARG A 235 7.24 12.87 -11.06
C ARG A 235 7.81 14.06 -10.27
N TYR A 236 7.30 14.31 -9.06
CA TYR A 236 7.72 15.44 -8.25
C TYR A 236 9.12 15.29 -7.69
N ALA A 237 9.51 14.07 -7.30
CA ALA A 237 10.88 13.77 -6.92
C ALA A 237 11.84 14.02 -8.08
N GLU A 238 11.50 13.58 -9.29
CA GLU A 238 12.31 13.81 -10.49
C GLU A 238 12.48 15.31 -10.79
N GLU A 239 11.40 16.10 -10.73
CA GLU A 239 11.43 17.55 -10.92
C GLU A 239 12.34 18.25 -9.91
N ASP A 240 12.28 17.86 -8.64
CA ASP A 240 13.04 18.53 -7.58
C ASP A 240 14.50 18.08 -7.57
N LEU A 241 14.79 16.81 -7.88
CA LEU A 241 16.15 16.33 -8.12
C LEU A 241 16.79 17.04 -9.32
N LYS A 242 16.02 17.30 -10.38
CA LYS A 242 16.48 18.06 -11.55
C LYS A 242 16.84 19.50 -11.17
N LYS A 243 15.99 20.19 -10.39
CA LYS A 243 16.27 21.55 -9.88
C LYS A 243 17.53 21.58 -9.01
N ALA A 244 17.75 20.54 -8.21
CA ALA A 244 18.92 20.39 -7.37
C ALA A 244 20.19 19.94 -8.11
N LYS A 245 20.12 19.69 -9.43
CA LYS A 245 21.20 19.13 -10.27
C LYS A 245 21.72 17.77 -9.78
N LEU A 246 20.83 16.95 -9.21
CA LEU A 246 21.14 15.62 -8.69
C LEU A 246 20.61 14.48 -9.56
N LEU A 247 19.89 14.78 -10.65
CA LEU A 247 19.22 13.77 -11.47
C LEU A 247 20.18 12.73 -12.09
N GLU A 248 21.43 13.12 -12.36
CA GLU A 248 22.49 12.22 -12.86
C GLU A 248 23.16 11.39 -11.76
N LYS A 249 22.85 11.65 -10.50
CA LYS A 249 23.47 11.02 -9.32
C LYS A 249 22.49 10.21 -8.47
N VAL A 250 21.20 10.33 -8.76
CA VAL A 250 20.08 9.76 -8.02
C VAL A 250 19.14 9.11 -9.02
N HIS A 251 19.13 7.79 -9.06
CA HIS A 251 18.36 7.02 -10.04
C HIS A 251 17.28 6.20 -9.34
N LEU A 252 16.02 6.36 -9.74
CA LEU A 252 14.96 5.46 -9.32
C LEU A 252 15.20 4.09 -9.97
N VAL A 253 15.53 3.07 -9.17
CA VAL A 253 15.86 1.73 -9.68
C VAL A 253 14.68 0.76 -9.55
N LEU A 254 13.82 0.95 -8.55
CA LEU A 254 12.73 0.02 -8.31
C LEU A 254 11.53 0.70 -7.64
N GLN A 255 10.34 0.23 -8.01
CA GLN A 255 9.10 0.55 -7.30
C GLN A 255 8.46 -0.76 -6.84
N ILE A 256 8.30 -0.92 -5.52
CA ILE A 256 7.66 -2.08 -4.90
C ILE A 256 6.45 -1.58 -4.11
N HIS A 257 5.24 -1.76 -4.66
CA HIS A 257 4.01 -1.30 -4.00
C HIS A 257 4.04 0.20 -3.65
N ASP A 258 4.14 0.54 -2.37
CA ASP A 258 4.24 1.88 -1.81
C ASP A 258 5.69 2.34 -1.52
N GLU A 259 6.67 1.48 -1.81
CA GLU A 259 8.10 1.72 -1.65
C GLU A 259 8.76 2.15 -2.98
N LEU A 260 9.60 3.19 -2.92
CA LEU A 260 10.47 3.65 -4.01
C LEU A 260 11.93 3.44 -3.60
N VAL A 261 12.69 2.72 -4.42
CA VAL A 261 14.11 2.44 -4.17
C VAL A 261 14.95 3.21 -5.18
N TYR A 262 15.86 4.01 -4.65
CA TYR A 262 16.81 4.80 -5.42
C TYR A 262 18.23 4.28 -5.23
N GLU A 263 19.02 4.31 -6.31
CA GLU A 263 20.47 4.21 -6.25
C GLU A 263 21.04 5.62 -6.23
N VAL A 264 21.78 5.96 -5.18
CA VAL A 264 22.26 7.32 -4.90
C VAL A 264 23.77 7.32 -4.70
N LYS A 265 24.49 8.24 -5.34
CA LYS A 265 25.92 8.46 -5.04
C LYS A 265 26.12 8.79 -3.57
N GLU A 266 27.08 8.13 -2.94
CA GLU A 266 27.24 8.16 -1.48
C GLU A 266 27.37 9.58 -0.91
N GLU A 267 28.09 10.46 -1.62
CA GLU A 267 28.26 11.88 -1.29
C GLU A 267 26.96 12.71 -1.31
N ASN A 268 25.90 12.24 -1.95
CA ASN A 268 24.66 12.96 -2.16
C ASN A 268 23.46 12.38 -1.40
N VAL A 269 23.66 11.29 -0.64
CA VAL A 269 22.57 10.58 0.07
C VAL A 269 21.77 11.52 0.95
N GLU A 270 22.42 12.31 1.81
CA GLU A 270 21.71 13.18 2.77
C GLU A 270 20.85 14.23 2.06
N GLN A 271 21.35 14.81 0.97
CA GLN A 271 20.62 15.80 0.19
C GLN A 271 19.46 15.16 -0.60
N ALA A 272 19.70 14.00 -1.19
CA ALA A 272 18.68 13.26 -1.95
C ALA A 272 17.52 12.82 -1.06
N VAL A 273 17.81 12.30 0.14
CA VAL A 273 16.80 11.89 1.12
C VAL A 273 15.84 13.04 1.44
N LYS A 274 16.36 14.20 1.83
CA LYS A 274 15.54 15.38 2.16
C LYS A 274 14.65 15.83 1.00
N ILE A 275 15.15 15.75 -0.23
CA ILE A 275 14.41 16.16 -1.43
C ILE A 275 13.29 15.15 -1.74
N ILE A 276 13.61 13.85 -1.73
CA ILE A 276 12.68 12.78 -2.09
C ILE A 276 11.57 12.66 -1.04
N GLU A 277 11.93 12.65 0.26
CA GLU A 277 10.96 12.63 1.36
C GLU A 277 9.99 13.80 1.23
N LYS A 278 10.51 15.03 1.13
CA LYS A 278 9.66 16.22 0.98
C LYS A 278 8.76 16.14 -0.26
N SER A 279 9.27 15.63 -1.37
CA SER A 279 8.50 15.46 -2.60
C SER A 279 7.34 14.49 -2.41
N MET A 280 7.59 13.38 -1.71
CA MET A 280 6.61 12.35 -1.38
C MET A 280 5.57 12.82 -0.35
N GLU A 281 5.97 13.55 0.69
CA GLU A 281 5.06 14.05 1.72
C GLU A 281 4.11 15.14 1.17
N THR A 282 4.59 15.97 0.24
CA THR A 282 3.84 17.13 -0.30
C THR A 282 3.05 16.83 -1.58
N VAL A 283 2.93 15.55 -1.98
CA VAL A 283 2.27 15.15 -3.25
C VAL A 283 0.86 15.70 -3.38
N LEU A 284 0.04 15.64 -2.31
CA LEU A 284 -1.36 16.06 -2.36
C LEU A 284 -1.48 17.57 -2.57
N GLU A 285 -0.68 18.36 -1.86
CA GLU A 285 -0.68 19.83 -1.94
C GLU A 285 -0.15 20.34 -3.29
N ARG A 286 0.85 19.65 -3.85
CA ARG A 286 1.43 19.95 -5.16
C ARG A 286 0.63 19.41 -6.33
N SER A 287 -0.31 18.49 -6.08
CA SER A 287 -1.16 17.95 -7.12
C SER A 287 -1.97 19.05 -7.79
N PHE A 288 -2.45 18.80 -9.01
CA PHE A 288 -3.32 19.75 -9.73
C PHE A 288 -4.63 20.06 -9.00
N LEU A 289 -4.98 19.27 -7.97
CA LEU A 289 -6.11 19.51 -7.09
C LEU A 289 -5.78 20.45 -5.92
N HIS A 290 -4.51 20.72 -5.67
CA HIS A 290 -4.02 21.45 -4.50
C HIS A 290 -4.68 20.99 -3.18
N TYR A 291 -4.78 19.66 -3.04
CA TYR A 291 -5.59 19.04 -2.01
C TYR A 291 -4.96 19.25 -0.64
N LYS A 292 -5.62 20.02 0.22
CA LYS A 292 -5.20 20.25 1.60
C LYS A 292 -5.82 19.20 2.52
N THR A 293 -5.00 18.62 3.37
CA THR A 293 -5.42 17.57 4.32
C THR A 293 -4.76 17.77 5.67
N GLU A 294 -5.48 17.44 6.74
CA GLU A 294 -4.89 17.37 8.08
C GLU A 294 -4.16 16.04 8.35
N VAL A 295 -4.34 15.05 7.48
CA VAL A 295 -3.67 13.75 7.55
C VAL A 295 -2.31 13.87 6.86
N PRO A 296 -1.18 13.85 7.59
CA PRO A 296 0.13 13.93 6.97
C PRO A 296 0.40 12.64 6.20
N LEU A 297 0.99 12.74 5.01
CA LEU A 297 1.63 11.59 4.37
C LEU A 297 3.02 11.47 4.96
N LEU A 298 3.31 10.36 5.65
CA LEU A 298 4.64 10.12 6.24
C LEU A 298 5.43 9.16 5.38
N VAL A 299 6.73 9.39 5.32
CA VAL A 299 7.70 8.58 4.59
C VAL A 299 8.79 8.11 5.56
N HIS A 300 9.28 6.89 5.36
CA HIS A 300 10.37 6.28 6.12
C HIS A 300 11.44 5.72 5.19
#